data_AF-A0A524J824-F1
#
_entry.id   AF-A0A524J824-F1
#
_cell.length_a   1.000
_cell.length_b   1.000
_cell.length_c   1.000
_cell.angle_alpha   90.00
_cell.angle_beta   90.00
_cell.angle_gamma   90.00
#
_symmetry.space_group_name_H-M   'P 1'
#
loop_
_entity.id
_entity.type
_entity.pdbx_description
1 polymer ?
#
loop_
_entity_poly.entity_id
_entity_poly.type
_entity_poly.pdbx_seq_one_letter_code
_entity_poly.pdbx_strand_id
1 'polypeptide(L)' 'MRYLVQPGQYQEDLVLIVPEGHYRAEWVNPAGGQILRTDDITHEGGNCVLKTPEYAIDMALRIKRV' A
#
# COMPACT_ATOMS: atom_id res chain seq x y z
N MET A 1 -20.63 -12.90 14.50
CA MET A 1 -19.52 -11.97 14.80
C MET A 1 -19.71 -10.74 13.91
N ARG A 2 -19.77 -9.53 14.50
CA ARG A 2 -19.92 -8.27 13.74
C ARG A 2 -18.53 -7.65 13.66
N TYR A 3 -18.00 -7.44 12.45
CA TYR A 3 -16.77 -6.69 12.27
C TYR A 3 -17.06 -5.22 12.63
N LEU A 4 -16.53 -4.76 13.78
CA LEU A 4 -16.63 -3.37 14.20
C LEU A 4 -15.38 -2.65 13.72
N VAL A 5 -15.55 -1.80 12.71
CA VAL A 5 -14.49 -0.91 12.25
C VAL A 5 -14.21 0.10 13.36
N GLN A 6 -12.96 0.18 13.83
CA GLN A 6 -12.51 1.21 14.75
C GLN A 6 -11.67 2.24 13.99
N PRO A 7 -12.20 3.44 13.69
CA PRO A 7 -11.42 4.51 13.10
C PRO A 7 -10.21 4.87 13.98
N GLY A 8 -9.03 4.96 13.39
CA GLY A 8 -7.79 5.27 14.10
C GLY A 8 -6.79 6.08 13.27
N GLN A 9 -5.54 6.09 13.71
CA GLN A 9 -4.39 6.54 12.93
C GLN A 9 -3.43 5.36 12.80
N TYR A 10 -3.64 4.57 11.77
CA TYR A 10 -2.88 3.35 11.53
C TYR A 10 -1.77 3.61 10.52
N GLN A 11 -0.63 2.95 10.73
CA GLN A 11 0.51 2.92 9.83
C GLN A 11 1.32 1.65 10.10
N GLU A 12 1.73 0.96 9.05
CA GLU A 12 2.42 -0.33 9.11
C GLU A 12 3.47 -0.44 8.01
N ASP A 13 4.37 -1.39 8.19
CA ASP A 13 5.28 -1.86 7.16
C ASP A 13 4.67 -3.09 6.48
N LEU A 14 4.33 -2.95 5.19
CA LEU A 14 3.83 -4.03 4.35
C LEU A 14 5.00 -4.68 3.60
N VAL A 15 5.18 -5.99 3.78
CA VAL A 15 6.21 -6.76 3.08
C VAL A 15 5.60 -7.50 1.90
N LEU A 16 6.11 -7.24 0.70
CA LEU A 16 5.73 -7.93 -0.53
C LEU A 16 6.95 -8.67 -1.10
N ILE A 17 6.73 -9.86 -1.65
CA ILE A 17 7.75 -10.56 -2.42
C ILE A 17 7.55 -10.19 -3.89
N VAL A 18 8.49 -9.45 -4.46
CA VAL A 18 8.45 -9.00 -5.86
C VAL A 18 9.71 -9.42 -6.60
N PRO A 19 9.64 -9.63 -7.93
CA PRO A 19 10.84 -9.72 -8.77
C PRO A 19 11.68 -8.45 -8.74
N GLU A 20 12.89 -8.50 -9.29
CA GLU A 20 13.68 -7.30 -9.55
C GLU A 20 12.95 -6.34 -10.50
N GLY A 21 13.29 -5.05 -10.48
CA GLY A 21 12.83 -4.07 -11.46
C GLY A 21 12.21 -2.82 -10.84
N HIS A 22 11.59 -2.02 -11.71
CA HIS A 22 10.98 -0.75 -11.34
C HIS A 22 9.47 -0.92 -11.16
N TYR A 23 8.93 -0.32 -10.11
CA TYR A 23 7.54 -0.41 -9.74
C TYR A 23 6.97 0.95 -9.41
N ARG A 24 5.71 1.15 -9.78
CA ARG A 24 4.86 2.22 -9.26
C ARG A 24 3.85 1.62 -8.29
N ALA A 25 3.95 2.02 -7.02
CA ALA A 25 3.01 1.68 -5.97
C ALA A 25 2.08 2.87 -5.69
N GLU A 26 0.78 2.63 -5.76
CA GLU A 26 -0.25 3.63 -5.52
C GLU A 26 -1.14 3.15 -4.39
N TRP A 27 -1.21 3.96 -3.33
CA TRP A 27 -2.11 3.77 -2.21
C TRP A 27 -3.43 4.45 -2.54
N VAL A 28 -4.53 3.72 -2.43
CA VAL A 28 -5.83 4.12 -2.97
C VAL A 28 -6.89 4.07 -1.88
N ASN A 29 -7.69 5.12 -1.75
CA ASN A 29 -8.93 5.10 -0.98
C ASN A 29 -9.95 4.21 -1.70
N PRO A 30 -10.35 3.07 -1.12
CA PRO A 30 -11.21 2.11 -1.80
C PRO A 30 -12.64 2.62 -2.03
N ALA A 31 -13.11 3.61 -1.25
CA ALA A 31 -14.47 4.15 -1.37
C ALA A 31 -14.68 4.97 -2.66
N GLY A 32 -13.63 5.61 -3.17
CA GLY A 32 -13.71 6.51 -4.33
C GLY A 32 -12.64 6.31 -5.40
N GLY A 33 -11.66 5.43 -5.17
CA GLY A 33 -10.54 5.23 -6.08
C GLY A 33 -9.50 6.37 -6.09
N GLN A 34 -9.60 7.31 -5.14
CA GLN A 34 -8.64 8.41 -5.01
C GLN A 34 -7.25 7.86 -4.66
N ILE A 35 -6.22 8.30 -5.39
CA ILE A 35 -4.83 8.02 -5.03
C ILE A 35 -4.44 8.92 -3.85
N LEU A 36 -4.05 8.29 -2.75
CA LEU A 36 -3.60 8.93 -1.51
C LEU A 36 -2.09 9.23 -1.57
N ARG A 37 -1.30 8.29 -2.11
CA ARG A 37 0.14 8.45 -2.30
C ARG A 37 0.64 7.57 -3.43
N THR A 38 1.66 8.04 -4.15
CA THR A 38 2.39 7.27 -5.15
C THR A 38 3.86 7.17 -4.74
N ASP A 39 4.39 5.97 -4.75
CA ASP A 39 5.80 5.68 -4.48
C ASP A 39 6.40 5.00 -5.73
N ASP A 40 7.48 5.56 -6.28
CA ASP A 40 8.26 4.93 -7.35
C ASP A 40 9.44 4.16 -6.70
N ILE A 41 9.53 2.86 -6.99
CA ILE A 41 10.43 1.92 -6.30
C ILE A 41 11.32 1.23 -7.34
N THR A 42 12.62 1.20 -7.09
CA THR A 42 13.55 0.30 -7.79
C THR A 42 13.96 -0.78 -6.80
N HIS A 43 13.79 -2.05 -7.17
CA HIS A 43 14.04 -3.17 -6.26
C HIS A 43 14.88 -4.26 -6.93
N GLU A 44 15.76 -4.90 -6.16
CA GLU A 44 16.63 -6.01 -6.60
C GLU A 44 15.92 -7.38 -6.53
N GLY A 45 14.61 -7.38 -6.30
CA GLY A 45 13.80 -8.57 -6.04
C GLY A 45 13.84 -9.07 -4.59
N GLY A 46 12.95 -10.01 -4.27
CA GLY A 46 12.77 -10.52 -2.91
C GLY A 46 11.82 -9.65 -2.08
N ASN A 47 12.14 -9.48 -0.79
CA ASN A 47 11.29 -8.75 0.16
C ASN A 47 11.39 -7.23 -0.05
N CYS A 48 10.32 -6.64 -0.56
CA CYS A 48 10.12 -5.20 -0.66
C CYS A 48 9.25 -4.72 0.50
N VAL A 49 9.79 -3.81 1.31
CA VAL A 49 9.09 -3.23 2.46
C VAL A 49 8.51 -1.87 2.05
N LEU A 50 7.19 -1.74 2.13
CA LEU A 50 6.46 -0.52 1.81
C LEU A 50 5.74 -0.02 3.05
N LYS A 51 6.02 1.22 3.45
CA LYS A 51 5.33 1.84 4.58
C LYS A 51 3.97 2.36 4.14
N THR A 52 2.88 2.04 4.83
CA THR A 52 1.56 2.57 4.49
C THR A 52 1.48 4.10 4.77
N PRO A 53 0.73 4.90 3.98
CA PRO A 53 0.23 6.19 4.45
C PRO A 53 -0.60 6.02 5.72
N GLU A 54 -0.77 7.11 6.48
CA GLU A 54 -1.74 7.07 7.58
C GLU A 54 -3.15 6.85 7.04
N TYR A 55 -3.88 5.90 7.63
CA TYR A 55 -5.27 5.62 7.27
C TYR A 55 -6.11 5.32 8.52
N ALA A 56 -7.42 5.54 8.41
CA ALA A 56 -8.33 5.40 9.54
C ALA A 56 -9.16 4.11 9.51
N ILE A 57 -9.50 3.60 8.33
CA ILE A 57 -10.42 2.47 8.16
C ILE A 57 -9.79 1.42 7.26
N ASP A 58 -9.69 1.74 5.98
CA ASP A 58 -9.18 0.85 4.95
C ASP A 58 -8.38 1.62 3.89
N MET A 59 -7.54 0.86 3.18
CA MET A 59 -6.72 1.35 2.10
C MET A 59 -6.39 0.18 1.17
N ALA A 60 -6.35 0.45 -0.13
CA ALA A 60 -5.93 -0.51 -1.13
C ALA A 60 -4.53 -0.16 -1.65
N LEU A 61 -3.72 -1.17 -1.96
CA LEU A 61 -2.48 -1.01 -2.69
C LEU A 61 -2.66 -1.48 -4.13
N ARG A 62 -2.33 -0.61 -5.09
CA ARG A 62 -2.16 -0.97 -6.51
C ARG A 62 -0.69 -0.85 -6.86
N ILE A 63 -0.05 -1.96 -7.23
CA ILE A 63 1.35 -1.98 -7.66
C ILE A 63 1.47 -2.48 -9.09
N LYS A 64 2.27 -1.79 -9.90
CA LYS A 64 2.55 -2.17 -11.29
C LYS A 64 4.05 -2.09 -11.55
N ARG A 65 4.60 -3.08 -12.25
CA ARG A 65 5.94 -2.99 -12.81
C ARG A 65 5.91 -2.00 -13.99
N VAL A 66 6.88 -1.11 -14.07
CA VAL A 66 7.00 -0.07 -15.13
C VAL A 66 8.19 -0.33 -16.04
#